data_AF-A0A450U880-F1
#
_entry.id   AF-A0A450U880-F1
#
_cell.length_a   1.000
_cell.length_b   1.000
_cell.length_c   1.000
_cell.angle_alpha   90.00
_cell.angle_beta   90.00
_cell.angle_gamma   90.00
#
_symmetry.space_group_name_H-M   'P 1'
#
loop_
_entity.id
_entity.type
_entity.pdbx_description
1 polymer ?
#
loop_
_entity_poly.entity_id
_entity_poly.type
_entity_poly.pdbx_seq_one_letter_code
_entity_poly.pdbx_strand_id
1 'polypeptide(L)'
;MIRARRDDLSMRATREFGADQILLAVAHEICSDGEPRGGLDQWIKAAVSDLPAVARFLGGGTAFPRFLLVRIAHEIAPDALPNDNGTDPWLIAARNATGSVSEDNSLFLGAYLLSRALGSRSLSPAELVQLTFDSIHRAAAGSLLPERAWHVLEHRLPSFWFWLNWDRCLRIRTAVVRLFVDHDLAPEIFARITKDDALFETLVRSAGNTNRGRDFLVRVKQAMKNEMESDSRSRYTDDK
;
A
#
# COMPACT_ATOMS: atom_id res chain seq x y z
N MET A 1 -27.67 0.87 -16.06
CA MET A 1 -28.16 0.47 -14.72
C MET A 1 -27.59 1.37 -13.64
N ILE A 2 -26.27 1.52 -13.54
CA ILE A 2 -25.60 2.42 -12.58
C ILE A 2 -26.14 3.86 -12.69
N ARG A 3 -26.11 4.48 -13.88
CA ARG A 3 -26.71 5.81 -14.14
C ARG A 3 -28.20 5.92 -13.81
N ALA A 4 -28.92 4.79 -13.88
CA ALA A 4 -30.35 4.73 -13.63
C ALA A 4 -30.70 4.41 -12.15
N ARG A 5 -29.70 4.36 -11.25
CA ARG A 5 -29.86 4.07 -9.81
C ARG A 5 -30.62 2.78 -9.50
N ARG A 6 -30.43 1.77 -10.36
CA ARG A 6 -31.03 0.44 -10.17
C ARG A 6 -30.10 -0.45 -9.34
N ASP A 7 -29.79 0.01 -8.13
CA ASP A 7 -28.83 -0.65 -7.25
C ASP A 7 -29.32 -2.03 -6.78
N ASP A 8 -30.64 -2.24 -6.83
CA ASP A 8 -31.32 -3.53 -6.68
C ASP A 8 -30.81 -4.59 -7.68
N LEU A 9 -30.30 -4.16 -8.83
CA LEU A 9 -29.79 -5.04 -9.88
C LEU A 9 -28.30 -5.33 -9.75
N SER A 10 -27.59 -4.73 -8.79
CA SER A 10 -26.13 -4.87 -8.62
C SER A 10 -25.65 -6.32 -8.62
N MET A 11 -26.22 -7.18 -7.78
CA MET A 11 -25.87 -8.59 -7.70
C MET A 11 -26.14 -9.35 -9.00
N ARG A 12 -27.28 -9.09 -9.64
CA ARG A 12 -27.64 -9.74 -10.91
C ARG A 12 -26.70 -9.29 -12.02
N ALA A 13 -26.46 -8.00 -12.13
CA ALA A 13 -25.55 -7.44 -13.12
C ALA A 13 -24.12 -7.95 -12.93
N THR A 14 -23.60 -8.04 -11.71
CA THR A 14 -22.28 -8.63 -11.45
C THR A 14 -22.20 -10.08 -11.92
N ARG A 15 -23.26 -10.88 -11.71
CA ARG A 15 -23.30 -12.28 -12.17
C ARG A 15 -23.33 -12.40 -13.70
N GLU A 16 -24.08 -11.53 -14.37
CA GLU A 16 -24.29 -11.61 -15.83
C GLU A 16 -23.13 -10.97 -16.62
N PHE A 17 -22.57 -9.86 -16.14
CA PHE A 17 -21.57 -9.07 -16.86
C PHE A 17 -20.14 -9.27 -16.34
N GLY A 18 -19.96 -9.85 -15.15
CA GLY A 18 -18.66 -10.00 -14.50
C GLY A 18 -18.28 -8.78 -13.65
N ALA A 19 -17.61 -9.04 -12.53
CA ALA A 19 -17.24 -8.00 -11.57
C ALA A 19 -16.21 -6.99 -12.11
N ASP A 20 -15.31 -7.41 -13.00
CA ASP A 20 -14.33 -6.55 -13.68
C ASP A 20 -15.02 -5.47 -14.52
N GLN A 21 -16.03 -5.86 -15.31
CA GLN A 21 -16.81 -4.92 -16.12
C GLN A 21 -17.63 -3.96 -15.25
N ILE A 22 -18.18 -4.44 -14.14
CA ILE A 22 -18.88 -3.59 -13.17
C ILE A 22 -17.93 -2.57 -12.56
N LEU A 23 -16.72 -2.96 -12.13
CA LEU A 23 -15.74 -2.05 -11.56
C LEU A 23 -15.27 -0.99 -12.57
N LEU A 24 -15.05 -1.38 -13.83
CA LEU A 24 -14.74 -0.42 -14.91
C LEU A 24 -15.88 0.58 -15.13
N ALA A 25 -17.13 0.12 -15.14
CA ALA A 25 -18.29 0.99 -15.31
C ALA A 25 -18.46 1.95 -14.11
N VAL A 26 -18.23 1.47 -12.88
CA VAL A 26 -18.22 2.30 -11.67
C VAL A 26 -17.09 3.33 -11.72
N ALA A 27 -15.89 2.94 -12.13
CA ALA A 27 -14.75 3.86 -12.28
C ALA A 27 -15.06 4.98 -13.28
N HIS A 28 -15.65 4.64 -14.42
CA HIS A 28 -16.05 5.61 -15.44
C HIS A 28 -17.11 6.58 -14.91
N GLU A 29 -18.10 6.09 -14.16
CA GLU A 29 -19.14 6.94 -13.57
C GLU A 29 -18.58 7.92 -12.54
N ILE A 30 -17.64 7.48 -11.68
CA ILE A 30 -16.97 8.35 -10.71
C ILE A 30 -16.17 9.46 -11.42
N CYS A 31 -15.53 9.15 -12.55
CA CYS A 31 -14.81 10.16 -13.34
C CYS A 31 -15.75 11.17 -14.02
N SER A 32 -16.98 10.76 -14.38
CA SER A 32 -17.89 11.60 -15.16
C SER A 32 -18.69 12.61 -14.34
N ASP A 33 -18.64 12.55 -13.01
CA ASP A 33 -19.46 13.40 -12.14
C ASP A 33 -18.68 14.14 -11.06
N GLY A 34 -19.04 15.42 -10.86
CA GLY A 34 -18.49 16.30 -9.83
C GLY A 34 -18.96 16.03 -8.39
N GLU A 35 -19.92 15.11 -8.18
CA GLU A 35 -20.30 14.65 -6.84
C GLU A 35 -20.57 13.13 -6.77
N PRO A 36 -20.27 12.46 -5.64
CA PRO A 36 -20.54 11.03 -5.46
C PRO A 36 -22.04 10.74 -5.54
N ARG A 37 -22.46 10.13 -6.65
CA ARG A 37 -23.84 9.67 -6.82
C ARG A 37 -24.12 8.53 -5.83
N GLY A 38 -25.18 8.68 -5.02
CA GLY A 38 -25.62 7.63 -4.10
C GLY A 38 -25.92 6.32 -4.84
N GLY A 39 -25.61 5.18 -4.21
CA GLY A 39 -25.88 3.83 -4.74
C GLY A 39 -24.65 3.05 -5.19
N LEU A 40 -23.53 3.72 -5.53
CA LEU A 40 -22.29 3.06 -5.99
C LEU A 40 -21.74 2.04 -5.00
N ASP A 41 -21.95 2.26 -3.70
CA ASP A 41 -21.51 1.35 -2.64
C ASP A 41 -22.07 -0.06 -2.80
N GLN A 42 -23.31 -0.19 -3.26
CA GLN A 42 -23.94 -1.49 -3.46
C GLN A 42 -23.35 -2.22 -4.67
N TRP A 43 -23.00 -1.47 -5.72
CA TRP A 43 -22.31 -1.99 -6.90
C TRP A 43 -20.89 -2.47 -6.56
N ILE A 44 -20.16 -1.68 -5.76
CA ILE A 44 -18.82 -2.06 -5.29
C ILE A 44 -18.91 -3.32 -4.43
N LYS A 45 -19.82 -3.36 -3.44
CA LYS A 45 -20.04 -4.55 -2.59
C LYS A 45 -20.39 -5.80 -3.38
N ALA A 46 -21.24 -5.67 -4.39
CA ALA A 46 -21.58 -6.79 -5.27
C ALA A 46 -20.34 -7.27 -6.05
N ALA A 47 -19.56 -6.35 -6.63
CA ALA A 47 -18.39 -6.69 -7.43
C ALA A 47 -17.23 -7.29 -6.61
N VAL A 48 -16.97 -6.77 -5.40
CA VAL A 48 -15.86 -7.27 -4.55
C VAL A 48 -16.09 -8.68 -4.00
N SER A 49 -17.28 -9.26 -4.20
CA SER A 49 -17.56 -10.66 -3.89
C SER A 49 -16.80 -11.65 -4.81
N ASP A 50 -16.32 -11.21 -5.97
CA ASP A 50 -15.49 -11.99 -6.89
C ASP A 50 -14.02 -11.54 -6.80
N LEU A 51 -13.29 -12.08 -5.81
CA LEU A 51 -11.90 -11.68 -5.51
C LEU A 51 -10.93 -11.89 -6.70
N PRO A 52 -11.00 -13.00 -7.48
CA PRO A 52 -10.20 -13.14 -8.70
C PRO A 52 -10.45 -12.03 -9.73
N ALA A 53 -11.70 -11.60 -9.92
CA ALA A 53 -12.00 -10.48 -10.82
C ALA A 53 -11.47 -9.15 -10.29
N VAL A 54 -11.58 -8.90 -8.97
CA VAL A 54 -10.98 -7.70 -8.34
C VAL A 54 -9.46 -7.70 -8.55
N ALA A 55 -8.78 -8.84 -8.36
CA ALA A 55 -7.35 -8.96 -8.59
C ALA A 55 -6.96 -8.64 -10.04
N ARG A 56 -7.72 -9.12 -11.03
CA ARG A 56 -7.51 -8.76 -12.45
C ARG A 56 -7.73 -7.27 -12.71
N PHE A 57 -8.77 -6.68 -12.14
CA PHE A 57 -9.06 -5.25 -12.27
C PHE A 57 -7.93 -4.40 -11.69
N LEU A 58 -7.51 -4.66 -10.45
CA LEU A 58 -6.43 -3.91 -9.78
C LEU A 58 -5.07 -4.14 -10.47
N GLY A 59 -4.82 -5.34 -10.99
CA GLY A 59 -3.61 -5.69 -11.71
C GLY A 59 -3.58 -5.26 -13.18
N GLY A 60 -4.68 -4.75 -13.72
CA GLY A 60 -4.81 -4.44 -15.16
C GLY A 60 -4.04 -3.21 -15.64
N GLY A 61 -3.48 -2.40 -14.73
CA GLY A 61 -2.64 -1.24 -15.05
C GLY A 61 -3.38 -0.03 -15.63
N THR A 62 -4.69 -0.11 -15.83
CA THR A 62 -5.52 1.02 -16.29
C THR A 62 -5.67 2.04 -15.18
N ALA A 63 -5.63 3.34 -15.51
CA ALA A 63 -5.90 4.40 -14.54
C ALA A 63 -7.37 4.42 -14.12
N PHE A 64 -7.64 4.60 -12.82
CA PHE A 64 -8.98 4.69 -12.27
C PHE A 64 -9.02 5.58 -11.01
N PRO A 65 -10.19 6.05 -10.56
CA PRO A 65 -10.29 6.93 -9.40
C PRO A 65 -9.75 6.30 -8.12
N ARG A 66 -8.89 7.04 -7.42
CA ARG A 66 -8.35 6.67 -6.10
C ARG A 66 -9.45 6.46 -5.07
N PHE A 67 -10.55 7.20 -5.17
CA PHE A 67 -11.73 6.97 -4.35
C PHE A 67 -12.24 5.52 -4.46
N LEU A 68 -12.32 4.97 -5.68
CA LEU A 68 -12.73 3.57 -5.88
C LEU A 68 -11.75 2.60 -5.20
N LEU A 69 -10.44 2.86 -5.28
CA LEU A 69 -9.43 2.05 -4.60
C LEU A 69 -9.64 2.03 -3.08
N VAL A 70 -9.90 3.20 -2.48
CA VAL A 70 -10.22 3.33 -1.05
C VAL A 70 -11.49 2.55 -0.70
N ARG A 71 -12.53 2.65 -1.54
CA ARG A 71 -13.78 1.90 -1.31
C ARG A 71 -13.57 0.40 -1.36
N ILE A 72 -12.82 -0.11 -2.33
CA ILE A 72 -12.46 -1.52 -2.42
C ILE A 72 -11.69 -1.95 -1.15
N ALA A 73 -10.70 -1.18 -0.71
CA ALA A 73 -9.92 -1.44 0.50
C ALA A 73 -10.76 -1.45 1.80
N HIS A 74 -11.90 -0.75 1.83
CA HIS A 74 -12.84 -0.81 2.95
C HIS A 74 -13.66 -2.10 3.02
N GLU A 75 -13.84 -2.79 1.90
CA GLU A 75 -14.72 -3.96 1.81
C GLU A 75 -13.96 -5.29 1.91
N ILE A 76 -12.66 -5.31 1.61
CA ILE A 76 -11.86 -6.55 1.57
C ILE A 76 -10.63 -6.45 2.46
N ALA A 77 -10.32 -7.53 3.18
CA ALA A 77 -9.11 -7.58 4.02
C ALA A 77 -7.82 -7.52 3.17
N PRO A 78 -6.71 -6.97 3.70
CA PRO A 78 -5.45 -6.84 2.95
C PRO A 78 -4.98 -8.12 2.26
N ASP A 79 -5.11 -9.27 2.91
CA ASP A 79 -4.67 -10.58 2.38
C ASP A 79 -5.78 -11.37 1.67
N ALA A 80 -6.97 -10.79 1.48
CA ALA A 80 -8.08 -11.47 0.82
C ALA A 80 -7.81 -11.68 -0.68
N LEU A 81 -7.13 -10.74 -1.33
CA LEU A 81 -6.85 -10.87 -2.75
C LEU A 81 -5.79 -11.95 -3.00
N PRO A 82 -6.05 -12.89 -3.94
CA PRO A 82 -5.01 -13.77 -4.43
C PRO A 82 -3.93 -12.95 -5.14
N ASN A 83 -2.69 -13.43 -5.04
CA ASN A 83 -1.55 -12.87 -5.74
C ASN A 83 -0.75 -14.05 -6.29
N ASP A 84 -1.27 -14.60 -7.39
CA ASP A 84 -0.84 -15.91 -7.87
C ASP A 84 0.28 -15.80 -8.91
N ASN A 85 0.49 -14.64 -9.53
CA ASN A 85 1.54 -14.42 -10.53
C ASN A 85 1.97 -12.94 -10.61
N GLY A 86 3.23 -12.65 -10.26
CA GLY A 86 3.89 -11.39 -10.58
C GLY A 86 3.80 -10.29 -9.51
N THR A 87 3.64 -9.04 -9.96
CA THR A 87 3.61 -7.85 -9.11
C THR A 87 2.27 -7.73 -8.37
N ASP A 88 2.30 -7.28 -7.11
CA ASP A 88 1.09 -7.19 -6.29
C ASP A 88 -0.02 -6.32 -6.93
N PRO A 89 -1.26 -6.83 -7.09
CA PRO A 89 -2.36 -6.07 -7.66
C PRO A 89 -2.61 -4.74 -6.94
N TRP A 90 -2.42 -4.70 -5.62
CA TRP A 90 -2.55 -3.47 -4.85
C TRP A 90 -1.47 -2.45 -5.16
N LEU A 91 -0.25 -2.90 -5.47
CA LEU A 91 0.84 -2.01 -5.86
C LEU A 91 0.57 -1.40 -7.25
N ILE A 92 0.14 -2.23 -8.21
CA ILE A 92 -0.24 -1.77 -9.54
C ILE A 92 -1.38 -0.74 -9.45
N ALA A 93 -2.43 -1.08 -8.70
CA ALA A 93 -3.56 -0.21 -8.47
C ALA A 93 -3.18 1.12 -7.80
N ALA A 94 -2.37 1.09 -6.74
CA ALA A 94 -1.99 2.31 -6.01
C ALA A 94 -1.18 3.27 -6.89
N ARG A 95 -0.36 2.75 -7.82
CA ARG A 95 0.40 3.56 -8.78
C ARG A 95 -0.47 4.17 -9.88
N ASN A 96 -1.53 3.47 -10.30
CA ASN A 96 -2.42 3.92 -11.38
C ASN A 96 -3.67 4.68 -10.87
N ALA A 97 -3.90 4.72 -9.57
CA ALA A 97 -5.03 5.41 -8.95
C ALA A 97 -4.87 6.94 -9.01
N THR A 98 -5.80 7.61 -9.69
CA THR A 98 -5.79 9.06 -9.95
C THR A 98 -6.83 9.83 -9.14
N GLY A 99 -6.68 11.15 -9.06
CA GLY A 99 -7.57 12.02 -8.29
C GLY A 99 -7.21 12.11 -6.81
N SER A 100 -7.79 13.10 -6.14
CA SER A 100 -7.60 13.33 -4.71
C SER A 100 -8.65 12.59 -3.88
N VAL A 101 -8.30 12.30 -2.63
CA VAL A 101 -9.21 11.81 -1.59
C VAL A 101 -8.94 12.63 -0.33
N SER A 102 -9.84 12.60 0.65
CA SER A 102 -9.58 13.21 1.96
C SER A 102 -8.32 12.64 2.60
N GLU A 103 -7.70 13.41 3.51
CA GLU A 103 -6.51 12.98 4.23
C GLU A 103 -6.75 11.67 4.99
N ASP A 104 -7.88 11.54 5.69
CA ASP A 104 -8.27 10.31 6.38
C ASP A 104 -8.32 9.09 5.46
N ASN A 105 -8.87 9.25 4.25
CA ASN A 105 -8.95 8.17 3.26
C ASN A 105 -7.56 7.83 2.70
N SER A 106 -6.70 8.83 2.53
CA SER A 106 -5.30 8.64 2.13
C SER A 106 -4.52 7.86 3.19
N LEU A 107 -4.66 8.24 4.46
CA LEU A 107 -4.02 7.56 5.60
C LEU A 107 -4.57 6.14 5.81
N PHE A 108 -5.88 5.94 5.67
CA PHE A 108 -6.48 4.61 5.69
C PHE A 108 -5.90 3.71 4.60
N LEU A 109 -5.85 4.19 3.34
CA LEU A 109 -5.29 3.42 2.23
C LEU A 109 -3.80 3.13 2.45
N GLY A 110 -3.03 4.10 2.94
CA GLY A 110 -1.62 3.88 3.27
C GLY A 110 -1.41 2.81 4.35
N ALA A 111 -2.21 2.85 5.42
CA ALA A 111 -2.13 1.85 6.49
C ALA A 111 -2.60 0.46 6.01
N TYR A 112 -3.61 0.41 5.14
CA TYR A 112 -4.08 -0.80 4.49
C TYR A 112 -2.96 -1.44 3.63
N LEU A 113 -2.32 -0.66 2.79
CA LEU A 113 -1.23 -1.11 1.90
C LEU A 113 0.02 -1.50 2.69
N LEU A 114 0.32 -0.82 3.81
CA LEU A 114 1.38 -1.24 4.72
C LEU A 114 1.03 -2.57 5.41
N SER A 115 -0.22 -2.75 5.83
CA SER A 115 -0.73 -4.01 6.40
C SER A 115 -0.63 -5.16 5.38
N ARG A 116 -0.97 -4.88 4.12
CA ARG A 116 -0.76 -5.79 2.97
C ARG A 116 0.71 -6.17 2.83
N ALA A 117 1.62 -5.20 2.89
CA ALA A 117 3.05 -5.43 2.75
C ALA A 117 3.62 -6.34 3.85
N LEU A 118 3.10 -6.23 5.08
CA LEU A 118 3.43 -7.08 6.22
C LEU A 118 2.69 -8.44 6.19
N GLY A 119 1.80 -8.65 5.23
CA GLY A 119 1.01 -9.86 5.06
C GLY A 119 1.75 -10.95 4.28
N SER A 120 1.38 -12.21 4.53
CA SER A 120 2.00 -13.38 3.89
C SER A 120 1.68 -13.51 2.41
N ARG A 121 0.68 -12.78 1.92
CA ARG A 121 0.17 -12.88 0.57
C ARG A 121 0.75 -11.83 -0.37
N SER A 122 1.57 -10.89 0.12
CA SER A 122 2.20 -9.85 -0.70
C SER A 122 3.41 -10.40 -1.48
N LEU A 123 3.47 -10.13 -2.79
CA LEU A 123 4.64 -10.43 -3.63
C LEU A 123 5.50 -9.19 -3.92
N SER A 124 5.08 -8.01 -3.46
CA SER A 124 5.84 -6.76 -3.60
C SER A 124 5.92 -6.01 -2.27
N PRO A 125 6.36 -6.68 -1.18
CA PRO A 125 6.32 -6.09 0.16
C PRO A 125 7.25 -4.87 0.27
N ALA A 126 8.43 -4.90 -0.35
CA ALA A 126 9.40 -3.80 -0.26
C ALA A 126 8.85 -2.51 -0.88
N GLU A 127 8.26 -2.60 -2.07
CA GLU A 127 7.70 -1.48 -2.82
C GLU A 127 6.45 -0.91 -2.15
N LEU A 128 5.59 -1.77 -1.59
CA LEU A 128 4.43 -1.33 -0.82
C LEU A 128 4.87 -0.60 0.46
N VAL A 129 5.90 -1.08 1.15
CA VAL A 129 6.46 -0.34 2.30
C VAL A 129 7.04 0.99 1.85
N GLN A 130 7.84 1.02 0.78
CA GLN A 130 8.42 2.27 0.27
C GLN A 130 7.35 3.31 -0.09
N LEU A 131 6.21 2.86 -0.60
CA LEU A 131 5.10 3.73 -0.96
C LEU A 131 4.41 4.36 0.27
N THR A 132 4.44 3.70 1.43
CA THR A 132 3.52 4.00 2.55
C THR A 132 4.20 4.32 3.87
N PHE A 133 5.42 3.84 4.10
CA PHE A 133 6.08 3.92 5.41
C PHE A 133 6.17 5.35 5.93
N ASP A 134 6.70 6.28 5.12
CA ASP A 134 6.94 7.65 5.55
C ASP A 134 5.66 8.38 5.98
N SER A 135 4.60 8.28 5.18
CA SER A 135 3.33 8.96 5.47
C SER A 135 2.67 8.39 6.71
N ILE A 136 2.65 7.07 6.87
CA ILE A 136 2.03 6.39 8.02
C ILE A 136 2.85 6.60 9.29
N HIS A 137 4.18 6.52 9.22
CA HIS A 137 5.04 6.82 10.37
C HIS A 137 4.89 8.27 10.82
N ARG A 138 4.90 9.23 9.89
CA ARG A 138 4.69 10.66 10.22
C ARG A 138 3.33 10.92 10.86
N ALA A 139 2.27 10.33 10.30
CA ALA A 139 0.93 10.45 10.88
C ALA A 139 0.83 9.83 12.28
N ALA A 140 1.47 8.67 12.50
CA ALA A 140 1.53 8.05 13.82
C ALA A 140 2.31 8.92 14.82
N ALA A 141 3.44 9.51 14.41
CA ALA A 141 4.25 10.38 15.25
C ALA A 141 3.51 11.67 15.65
N GLY A 142 2.69 12.21 14.74
CA GLY A 142 1.87 13.40 14.98
C GLY A 142 0.54 13.13 15.69
N SER A 143 0.23 11.89 16.07
CA SER A 143 -1.13 11.49 16.53
C SER A 143 -2.25 11.82 15.55
N LEU A 144 -1.94 11.85 14.24
CA LEU A 144 -2.87 12.15 13.15
C LEU A 144 -3.42 10.89 12.46
N LEU A 145 -2.89 9.70 12.79
CA LEU A 145 -3.34 8.46 12.18
C LEU A 145 -4.77 8.09 12.67
N PRO A 146 -5.79 8.07 11.79
CA PRO A 146 -7.16 7.77 12.19
C PRO A 146 -7.28 6.38 12.80
N GLU A 147 -8.18 6.21 13.77
CA GLU A 147 -8.30 4.96 14.51
C GLU A 147 -8.61 3.75 13.60
N ARG A 148 -9.44 3.94 12.57
CA ARG A 148 -9.71 2.90 11.57
C ARG A 148 -8.46 2.51 10.76
N ALA A 149 -7.59 3.46 10.46
CA ALA A 149 -6.32 3.21 9.78
C ALA A 149 -5.34 2.48 10.72
N TRP A 150 -5.36 2.81 12.01
CA TRP A 150 -4.58 2.07 13.01
C TRP A 150 -5.05 0.62 13.14
N HIS A 151 -6.35 0.36 13.27
CA HIS A 151 -6.90 -1.00 13.44
C HIS A 151 -6.58 -1.95 12.28
N VAL A 152 -6.55 -1.47 11.03
CA VAL A 152 -6.20 -2.35 9.90
C VAL A 152 -4.73 -2.77 9.93
N LEU A 153 -3.86 -1.97 10.56
CA LEU A 153 -2.43 -2.21 10.64
C LEU A 153 -2.03 -2.96 11.90
N GLU A 154 -2.65 -2.67 13.04
CA GLU A 154 -2.14 -3.03 14.37
C GLU A 154 -1.96 -4.54 14.59
N HIS A 155 -2.83 -5.35 13.98
CA HIS A 155 -2.79 -6.81 14.10
C HIS A 155 -1.58 -7.44 13.40
N ARG A 156 -0.91 -6.70 12.51
CA ARG A 156 0.33 -7.13 11.83
C ARG A 156 1.59 -6.65 12.52
N LEU A 157 1.46 -5.74 13.49
CA LEU A 157 2.59 -5.18 14.17
C LEU A 157 3.01 -6.05 15.36
N PRO A 158 4.31 -6.12 15.67
CA PRO A 158 4.78 -6.86 16.83
C PRO A 158 4.13 -6.34 18.11
N SER A 159 3.79 -7.27 18.99
CA SER A 159 3.43 -6.99 20.37
C SER A 159 4.68 -6.95 21.23
N PHE A 160 4.76 -5.93 22.07
CA PHE A 160 5.74 -5.75 23.11
C PHE A 160 5.09 -5.93 24.49
N TRP A 161 5.88 -5.72 25.54
CA TRP A 161 5.34 -5.60 26.89
C TRP A 161 4.38 -4.42 26.95
N PHE A 162 3.34 -4.51 27.78
CA PHE A 162 2.21 -3.58 27.79
C PHE A 162 2.61 -2.09 27.86
N TRP A 163 3.71 -1.74 28.54
CA TRP A 163 4.20 -0.37 28.66
C TRP A 163 4.92 0.17 27.40
N LEU A 164 5.20 -0.64 26.39
CA LEU A 164 5.73 -0.21 25.08
C LEU A 164 4.73 -0.39 23.94
N ASN A 165 3.62 -1.12 24.16
CA ASN A 165 2.61 -1.36 23.13
C ASN A 165 1.88 -0.10 22.66
N TRP A 166 1.87 0.95 23.48
CA TRP A 166 1.27 2.24 23.14
C TRP A 166 2.08 3.01 22.08
N ASP A 167 3.37 2.72 21.93
CA ASP A 167 4.23 3.40 20.96
C ASP A 167 3.99 2.84 19.54
N ARG A 168 3.05 3.47 18.83
CA ARG A 168 2.71 3.15 17.43
C ARG A 168 3.94 3.24 16.52
N CYS A 169 4.79 4.25 16.71
CA CYS A 169 5.97 4.48 15.87
C CYS A 169 7.01 3.37 16.04
N LEU A 170 7.31 2.97 17.28
CA LEU A 170 8.20 1.86 17.57
C LEU A 170 7.69 0.55 16.94
N ARG A 171 6.39 0.27 17.06
CA ARG A 171 5.77 -0.93 16.49
C ARG A 171 5.87 -0.96 14.97
N ILE A 172 5.57 0.17 14.30
CA ILE A 172 5.69 0.31 12.84
C ILE A 172 7.14 0.13 12.40
N ARG A 173 8.09 0.86 13.00
CA ARG A 173 9.53 0.75 12.67
C ARG A 173 10.04 -0.67 12.84
N THR A 174 9.69 -1.33 13.94
CA THR A 174 10.15 -2.70 14.21
C THR A 174 9.58 -3.70 13.22
N ALA A 175 8.29 -3.58 12.87
CA ALA A 175 7.66 -4.45 11.88
C ALA A 175 8.35 -4.34 10.53
N VAL A 176 8.60 -3.11 10.07
CA VAL A 176 9.27 -2.84 8.79
C VAL A 176 10.70 -3.35 8.79
N VAL A 177 11.49 -3.08 9.83
CA VAL A 177 12.87 -3.59 9.92
C VAL A 177 12.90 -5.11 9.90
N ARG A 178 12.04 -5.77 10.67
CA ARG A 178 11.92 -7.24 10.66
C ARG A 178 11.54 -7.76 9.28
N LEU A 179 10.56 -7.14 8.63
CA LEU A 179 10.14 -7.52 7.28
C LEU A 179 11.33 -7.51 6.31
N PHE A 180 12.12 -6.43 6.27
CA PHE A 180 13.28 -6.35 5.37
C PHE A 180 14.39 -7.34 5.72
N VAL A 181 14.74 -7.46 7.00
CA VAL A 181 15.85 -8.32 7.45
C VAL A 181 15.48 -9.80 7.35
N ASP A 182 14.30 -10.18 7.84
CA ASP A 182 13.88 -11.58 7.97
C ASP A 182 13.44 -12.19 6.64
N HIS A 183 12.93 -11.38 5.71
CA HIS A 183 12.58 -11.82 4.35
C HIS A 183 13.63 -11.49 3.30
N ASP A 184 14.76 -10.92 3.70
CA ASP A 184 15.86 -10.57 2.81
C ASP A 184 15.44 -9.71 1.60
N LEU A 185 14.64 -8.68 1.87
CA LEU A 185 14.09 -7.80 0.83
C LEU A 185 15.17 -6.91 0.19
N ALA A 186 14.85 -6.26 -0.93
CA ALA A 186 15.79 -5.43 -1.69
C ALA A 186 16.47 -4.32 -0.85
N PRO A 187 17.80 -4.35 -0.65
CA PRO A 187 18.54 -3.35 0.13
C PRO A 187 18.45 -1.93 -0.45
N GLU A 188 18.33 -1.80 -1.77
CA GLU A 188 18.19 -0.53 -2.49
C GLU A 188 16.88 0.17 -2.10
N ILE A 189 15.82 -0.61 -1.90
CA ILE A 189 14.53 -0.08 -1.47
C ILE A 189 14.61 0.37 -0.01
N PHE A 190 15.27 -0.41 0.85
CA PHE A 190 15.48 -0.03 2.25
C PHE A 190 16.28 1.28 2.37
N ALA A 191 17.32 1.45 1.56
CA ALA A 191 18.12 2.68 1.52
C ALA A 191 17.30 3.93 1.18
N ARG A 192 16.18 3.76 0.46
CA ARG A 192 15.27 4.83 0.03
C ARG A 192 13.93 4.80 0.75
N ILE A 193 13.83 4.10 1.87
CA ILE A 193 12.55 3.90 2.57
C ILE A 193 12.00 5.20 3.16
N THR A 194 12.88 6.13 3.50
CA THR A 194 12.55 7.44 4.04
C THR A 194 13.52 8.49 3.54
N LYS A 195 13.06 9.74 3.42
CA LYS A 195 13.91 10.91 3.17
C LYS A 195 14.37 11.62 4.44
N ASP A 196 13.88 11.19 5.61
CA ASP A 196 14.24 11.75 6.90
C ASP A 196 15.47 11.00 7.44
N ASP A 197 16.63 11.66 7.43
CA ASP A 197 17.90 11.08 7.86
C ASP A 197 17.87 10.59 9.32
N ALA A 198 17.15 11.27 10.21
CA ALA A 198 17.04 10.87 11.61
C ALA A 198 16.16 9.62 11.78
N LEU A 199 15.07 9.55 11.00
CA LEU A 199 14.26 8.35 10.92
C LEU A 199 15.05 7.18 10.32
N PHE A 200 15.81 7.43 9.26
CA PHE A 200 16.65 6.42 8.62
C PHE A 200 17.72 5.88 9.58
N GLU A 201 18.43 6.75 10.30
CA GLU A 201 19.42 6.35 11.32
C GLU A 201 18.77 5.44 12.37
N THR A 202 17.55 5.78 12.78
CA THR A 202 16.79 4.99 13.75
C THR A 202 16.46 3.59 13.23
N LEU A 203 16.10 3.45 11.94
CA LEU A 203 15.87 2.15 11.30
C LEU A 203 17.16 1.33 11.20
N VAL A 204 18.27 1.97 10.80
CA VAL A 204 19.59 1.34 10.72
C VAL A 204 20.03 0.82 12.08
N ARG A 205 19.89 1.63 13.14
CA ARG A 205 20.21 1.21 14.51
C ARG A 205 19.36 0.02 14.96
N SER A 206 18.07 0.03 14.62
CA SER A 206 17.15 -1.07 14.93
C SER A 206 17.56 -2.37 14.21
N ALA A 207 17.90 -2.31 12.93
CA ALA A 207 18.38 -3.45 12.16
C ALA A 207 19.71 -4.01 12.71
N GLY A 208 20.63 -3.12 13.09
CA GLY A 208 21.96 -3.48 13.61
C GLY A 208 21.98 -4.22 14.96
N ASN A 209 20.84 -4.37 15.62
CA ASN A 209 20.70 -5.11 16.88
C ASN A 209 20.81 -6.63 16.73
N THR A 210 20.77 -7.15 15.51
CA THR A 210 20.88 -8.58 15.22
C THR A 210 22.03 -8.86 14.25
N ASN A 211 22.61 -10.06 14.29
CA ASN A 211 23.66 -10.44 13.34
C ASN A 211 23.14 -10.38 11.89
N ARG A 212 21.97 -10.97 11.64
CA ARG A 212 21.31 -10.95 10.32
C ARG A 212 21.06 -9.52 9.82
N GLY A 213 20.63 -8.63 10.70
CA GLY A 213 20.41 -7.23 10.35
C GLY A 213 21.71 -6.47 10.07
N ARG A 214 22.82 -6.77 10.76
CA ARG A 214 24.14 -6.23 10.42
C ARG A 214 24.58 -6.68 9.02
N ASP A 215 24.41 -7.95 8.69
CA ASP A 215 24.75 -8.49 7.37
C ASP A 215 23.90 -7.84 6.27
N PHE A 216 22.61 -7.62 6.54
CA PHE A 216 21.71 -6.86 5.68
C PHE A 216 22.21 -5.41 5.46
N LEU A 217 22.61 -4.71 6.52
CA LEU A 217 23.10 -3.33 6.44
C LEU A 217 24.41 -3.18 5.65
N VAL A 218 25.27 -4.20 5.60
CA VAL A 218 26.45 -4.18 4.71
C VAL A 218 26.02 -4.05 3.25
N ARG A 219 24.97 -4.77 2.84
CA ARG A 219 24.42 -4.68 1.48
C ARG A 219 23.70 -3.37 1.22
N VAL A 220 22.95 -2.85 2.20
CA VAL A 220 22.35 -1.50 2.11
C VAL A 220 23.45 -0.45 1.87
N LYS A 221 24.54 -0.50 2.63
CA LYS A 221 25.69 0.40 2.45
C LYS A 221 26.29 0.28 1.05
N GLN A 222 26.39 -0.93 0.51
CA GLN A 222 26.92 -1.14 -0.84
C GLN A 222 25.97 -0.58 -1.91
N ALA A 223 24.65 -0.79 -1.77
CA ALA A 223 23.64 -0.21 -2.66
C ALA A 223 23.74 1.32 -2.72
N MET A 224 23.84 1.98 -1.56
CA MET A 224 24.00 3.44 -1.48
C MET A 224 25.27 3.94 -2.17
N LYS A 225 26.40 3.23 -2.01
CA LYS A 225 27.66 3.59 -2.68
C LYS A 225 27.55 3.49 -4.20
N ASN A 226 26.97 2.40 -4.69
CA ASN A 226 26.79 2.17 -6.12
C ASN A 226 25.94 3.29 -6.76
N GLU A 227 24.90 3.75 -6.07
CA GLU A 227 24.04 4.86 -6.52
C GLU A 227 24.80 6.19 -6.59
N MET A 228 25.62 6.51 -5.58
CA MET A 228 26.45 7.73 -5.59
C MET A 228 27.47 7.71 -6.74
N GLU A 229 28.03 6.54 -7.06
CA GLU A 229 28.97 6.37 -8.17
C GLU A 229 28.28 6.49 -9.54
N SER A 230 27.06 5.95 -9.70
CA SER A 230 26.29 6.10 -10.94
C SER A 230 25.86 7.54 -11.20
N ASP A 231 25.40 8.26 -10.16
CA ASP A 231 25.02 9.67 -10.26
C ASP A 231 26.21 10.56 -10.65
N SER A 232 27.38 10.25 -10.10
CA SER A 232 28.62 10.97 -10.42
C SER A 232 29.00 10.75 -11.89
N ARG A 233 28.88 9.52 -12.42
CA ARG A 233 29.20 9.22 -13.83
C ARG A 233 28.20 9.83 -14.83
N SER A 234 26.90 9.85 -14.50
CA SER A 234 25.87 10.43 -15.37
C SER A 234 26.03 11.94 -15.57
N ARG A 235 26.49 12.68 -14.55
CA ARG A 235 26.73 14.13 -14.68
C ARG A 235 27.92 14.49 -15.57
N TYR A 236 28.86 13.56 -15.79
CA TYR A 236 30.00 13.78 -16.70
C TYR A 236 29.66 13.51 -18.18
N THR A 237 28.53 12.86 -18.48
CA THR A 237 28.15 12.51 -19.86
C THR A 237 27.20 13.51 -20.51
N ASP A 238 26.50 14.36 -19.74
CA ASP A 238 25.58 15.39 -20.26
C ASP A 238 26.25 16.74 -20.57
N ASP A 239 27.56 16.88 -20.29
CA ASP A 239 28.36 18.09 -20.53
C ASP A 239 29.17 18.04 -21.86
N LYS A 240 28.74 17.23 -22.84
CA LYS A 240 29.33 17.14 -24.19
C LYS A 240 28.29 17.28 -25.28
#